data_AF-A0A4P9UPN0-F1
#
_entry.id   AF-A0A4P9UPN0-F1
#
_cell.length_a   1.000
_cell.length_b   1.000
_cell.length_c   1.000
_cell.angle_alpha   90.00
_cell.angle_beta   90.00
_cell.angle_gamma   90.00
#
_symmetry.space_group_name_H-M   'P 1'
#
loop_
_entity.id
_entity.type
_entity.pdbx_description
1 polymer ?
#
loop_
_entity_poly.entity_id
_entity_poly.type
_entity_poly.pdbx_seq_one_letter_code
_entity_poly.pdbx_strand_id
1 'polypeptide(L)'
;MMGYKKALKVGSMALILLINHALQAADKSDSSNYAPGDVGPHGGIVYFVDASGEHGLEAKASDEINTLNWNEAVIASSAYGAEWRLPSKTELKLLYEQRSLVGDFANDDYWSATELDSNSAWIQGFFNGDQDRYNKYSTLRVRAVRPF
;
A
#
# COMPACT_ATOMS: atom_id res chain seq x y z
N MET A 1 -12.39 2.24 -73.54
CA MET A 1 -12.16 2.86 -72.21
C MET A 1 -10.71 2.58 -71.85
N MET A 2 -9.87 3.61 -71.85
CA MET A 2 -8.40 3.52 -71.86
C MET A 2 -7.89 4.32 -70.65
N GLY A 3 -7.37 3.64 -69.63
CA GLY A 3 -6.87 4.28 -68.40
C GLY A 3 -5.35 4.45 -68.45
N TYR A 4 -4.87 5.69 -68.41
CA TYR A 4 -3.45 6.00 -68.25
C TYR A 4 -3.23 7.05 -67.16
N LYS A 5 -2.34 6.74 -66.23
CA LYS A 5 -1.08 7.47 -65.89
C LYS A 5 -0.81 7.50 -64.37
N LYS A 6 0.34 6.92 -64.00
CA LYS A 6 1.12 7.18 -62.77
C LYS A 6 1.55 8.64 -62.70
N ALA A 7 1.65 9.20 -61.48
CA ALA A 7 2.81 10.01 -61.08
C ALA A 7 2.98 10.03 -59.55
N LEU A 8 4.22 9.75 -59.16
CA LEU A 8 4.84 9.78 -57.84
C LEU A 8 5.57 11.13 -57.67
N LYS A 9 5.66 11.65 -56.44
CA LYS A 9 6.81 12.35 -55.78
C LYS A 9 6.34 13.50 -54.88
N VAL A 10 6.98 13.91 -53.78
CA VAL A 10 8.08 13.47 -52.89
C VAL A 10 8.08 14.49 -51.74
N GLY A 11 8.50 14.08 -50.54
CA GLY A 11 8.88 15.00 -49.47
C GLY A 11 9.44 14.29 -48.23
N SER A 12 10.67 13.76 -48.33
CA SER A 12 11.47 13.24 -47.21
C SER A 12 12.01 14.37 -46.32
N MET A 13 12.25 14.12 -45.03
CA MET A 13 13.57 14.31 -44.39
C MET A 13 13.62 13.94 -42.88
N ALA A 14 14.58 13.06 -42.57
CA ALA A 14 15.28 12.79 -41.29
C ALA A 14 14.48 12.20 -40.10
N LEU A 15 14.69 10.95 -39.66
CA LEU A 15 15.91 10.31 -39.10
C LEU A 15 16.38 10.97 -37.79
N ILE A 16 16.04 10.34 -36.66
CA ILE A 16 16.69 10.20 -35.34
C ILE A 16 15.61 9.43 -34.52
N LEU A 17 15.73 8.22 -33.98
CA LEU A 17 16.85 7.41 -33.53
C LEU A 17 16.36 5.95 -33.37
N LEU A 18 16.99 4.99 -34.05
CA LEU A 18 16.93 3.56 -33.72
C LEU A 18 17.96 3.27 -32.62
N ILE A 19 17.78 3.80 -31.40
CA ILE A 19 18.43 3.30 -30.18
C ILE A 19 17.50 3.62 -29.01
N ASN A 20 16.57 2.73 -28.74
CA ASN A 20 16.42 2.16 -27.39
C ASN A 20 15.55 0.90 -27.48
N HIS A 21 16.26 -0.21 -27.76
CA HIS A 21 16.05 -1.55 -27.19
C HIS A 21 14.65 -2.18 -27.39
N ALA A 22 14.48 -3.06 -28.36
CA ALA A 22 14.59 -4.52 -28.11
C ALA A 22 15.31 -4.91 -26.81
N LEU A 23 14.74 -4.54 -25.66
CA LEU A 23 14.95 -5.08 -24.30
C LEU A 23 13.88 -4.40 -23.40
N GLN A 24 12.64 -4.86 -23.41
CA GLN A 24 12.13 -5.76 -22.37
C GLN A 24 11.12 -6.75 -22.98
N ALA A 25 11.64 -7.82 -23.58
CA ALA A 25 11.01 -9.13 -23.50
C ALA A 25 11.69 -9.88 -22.34
N ALA A 26 11.59 -9.31 -21.14
CA ALA A 26 11.92 -9.90 -19.85
C ALA A 26 11.29 -8.97 -18.80
N ASP A 27 10.29 -9.51 -18.09
CA ASP A 27 9.50 -8.87 -17.04
C ASP A 27 8.48 -7.81 -17.49
N LYS A 28 7.40 -8.25 -18.16
CA LYS A 28 6.09 -7.85 -17.63
C LYS A 28 5.99 -8.59 -16.30
N SER A 29 6.43 -7.96 -15.20
CA SER A 29 5.91 -8.38 -13.91
C SER A 29 4.40 -8.23 -14.03
N ASP A 30 3.66 -9.26 -13.64
CA ASP A 30 2.20 -9.27 -13.67
C ASP A 30 1.67 -7.96 -13.09
N SER A 31 1.19 -7.04 -13.93
CA SER A 31 0.51 -5.82 -13.48
C SER A 31 -0.87 -6.24 -12.98
N SER A 32 -0.89 -6.90 -11.83
CA SER A 32 -2.10 -7.21 -11.09
C SER A 32 -2.69 -5.87 -10.64
N ASN A 33 -3.73 -5.42 -11.34
CA ASN A 33 -4.52 -4.28 -10.89
C ASN A 33 -5.31 -4.72 -9.66
N TYR A 34 -4.75 -4.46 -8.48
CA TYR A 34 -5.45 -4.72 -7.22
C TYR A 34 -6.55 -3.69 -6.99
N ALA A 35 -7.63 -4.12 -6.35
CA ALA A 35 -8.67 -3.26 -5.81
C ALA A 35 -8.73 -3.38 -4.28
N PRO A 36 -9.22 -2.36 -3.57
CA PRO A 36 -9.52 -2.50 -2.15
C PRO A 36 -10.43 -3.71 -1.89
N GLY A 37 -10.01 -4.57 -0.96
CA GLY A 37 -10.70 -5.80 -0.55
C GLY A 37 -10.05 -7.07 -1.13
N ASP A 38 -9.20 -6.93 -2.15
CA ASP A 38 -8.45 -8.06 -2.69
C ASP A 38 -7.41 -8.57 -1.70
N VAL A 39 -7.04 -9.84 -1.85
CA VAL A 39 -5.83 -10.37 -1.23
C VAL A 39 -4.64 -9.85 -2.03
N GLY A 40 -3.82 -9.04 -1.39
CA GLY A 40 -2.65 -8.41 -2.01
C GLY A 40 -1.49 -9.38 -2.22
N PRO A 41 -0.41 -8.90 -2.86
CA PRO A 41 0.69 -9.75 -3.33
C PRO A 41 1.45 -10.45 -2.19
N HIS A 42 1.33 -9.98 -0.95
CA HIS A 42 1.96 -10.61 0.21
C HIS A 42 0.95 -11.16 1.22
N GLY A 43 -0.28 -11.42 0.76
CA GLY A 43 -1.32 -12.08 1.53
C GLY A 43 -2.00 -11.17 2.56
N GLY A 44 -1.80 -9.86 2.47
CA GLY A 44 -2.62 -8.88 3.19
C GLY A 44 -3.94 -8.63 2.48
N ILE A 45 -4.81 -7.82 3.09
CA ILE A 45 -5.98 -7.26 2.43
C ILE A 45 -5.63 -5.85 1.96
N VAL A 46 -5.78 -5.62 0.66
CA VAL A 46 -5.57 -4.30 0.05
C VAL A 46 -6.64 -3.35 0.59
N TYR A 47 -6.23 -2.22 1.14
CA TYR A 47 -7.15 -1.20 1.66
C TYR A 47 -6.94 0.18 1.04
N PHE A 48 -5.87 0.35 0.28
CA PHE A 48 -5.62 1.54 -0.49
C PHE A 48 -4.88 1.17 -1.78
N VAL A 49 -5.23 1.84 -2.86
CA VAL A 49 -4.53 1.78 -4.15
C VAL A 49 -4.45 3.21 -4.65
N ASP A 50 -3.30 3.62 -5.16
CA ASP A 50 -3.14 4.96 -5.72
C ASP A 50 -3.78 5.09 -7.11
N ALA A 51 -3.69 6.28 -7.70
CA ALA A 51 -4.31 6.55 -9.00
C ALA A 51 -3.70 5.76 -10.17
N SER A 52 -2.50 5.19 -10.01
CA SER A 52 -1.87 4.36 -11.04
C SER A 52 -2.46 2.95 -11.08
N GLY A 53 -2.97 2.46 -9.96
CA GLY A 53 -3.39 1.07 -9.81
C GLY A 53 -2.23 0.09 -9.58
N GLU A 54 -0.99 0.56 -9.64
CA GLU A 54 0.23 -0.26 -9.54
C GLU A 54 0.81 -0.26 -8.12
N HIS A 55 0.50 0.76 -7.32
CA HIS A 55 0.97 0.88 -5.94
C HIS A 55 -0.18 1.02 -4.95
N GLY A 56 0.01 0.48 -3.75
CA GLY A 56 -1.03 0.51 -2.73
C GLY A 56 -0.53 0.21 -1.33
N LEU A 57 -1.49 -0.03 -0.44
CA LEU A 57 -1.24 -0.50 0.92
C LEU A 57 -2.11 -1.71 1.19
N GLU A 58 -1.51 -2.72 1.81
CA GLU A 58 -2.21 -3.88 2.35
C GLU A 58 -1.98 -3.98 3.86
N ALA A 59 -2.98 -4.51 4.56
CA ALA A 59 -2.95 -4.78 5.99
C ALA A 59 -2.98 -6.28 6.23
N LYS A 60 -2.41 -6.76 7.35
CA LYS A 60 -2.65 -8.14 7.79
C LYS A 60 -4.16 -8.37 7.95
N ALA A 61 -4.64 -9.55 7.54
CA ALA A 61 -6.05 -9.89 7.62
C ALA A 61 -6.58 -10.00 9.06
N SER A 62 -5.69 -10.20 10.03
CA SER A 62 -6.00 -10.29 11.47
C SER A 62 -4.97 -9.51 12.30
N ASP A 63 -5.35 -9.21 13.53
CA ASP A 63 -4.48 -8.55 14.51
C ASP A 63 -3.40 -9.49 15.04
N GLU A 64 -2.38 -8.89 15.66
CA GLU A 64 -1.58 -9.61 16.64
C GLU A 64 -2.47 -10.22 17.73
N ILE A 65 -2.16 -11.46 18.12
CA ILE A 65 -2.93 -12.20 19.14
C ILE A 65 -2.94 -11.45 20.48
N ASN A 66 -1.81 -10.84 20.84
CA ASN A 66 -1.65 -10.10 22.08
C ASN A 66 -1.73 -8.59 21.82
N THR A 67 -2.24 -7.85 22.79
CA THR A 67 -2.00 -6.42 22.87
C THR A 67 -0.54 -6.19 23.28
N LEU A 68 0.13 -5.24 22.65
CA LEU A 68 1.58 -5.02 22.79
C LEU A 68 1.87 -3.59 23.21
N ASN A 69 2.95 -3.38 23.96
CA ASN A 69 3.46 -2.03 24.14
C ASN A 69 4.02 -1.49 22.81
N TRP A 70 4.24 -0.18 22.71
CA TRP A 70 4.57 0.44 21.43
C TRP A 70 5.85 -0.14 20.81
N ASN A 71 6.87 -0.39 21.62
CA ASN A 71 8.14 -0.94 21.15
C ASN A 71 7.98 -2.40 20.67
N GLU A 72 7.23 -3.21 21.41
CA GLU A 72 6.88 -4.58 21.00
C GLU A 72 6.03 -4.59 19.74
N ALA A 73 5.10 -3.65 19.57
CA ALA A 73 4.25 -3.52 18.40
C ALA A 73 5.07 -3.26 17.13
N VAL A 74 6.09 -2.38 17.23
CA VAL A 74 7.03 -2.10 16.13
C VAL A 74 7.82 -3.35 15.76
N ILE A 75 8.34 -4.07 16.77
CA ILE A 75 9.12 -5.30 16.57
C ILE A 75 8.26 -6.40 15.94
N ALA A 76 7.08 -6.66 16.52
CA ALA A 76 6.16 -7.72 16.05
C ALA A 76 5.71 -7.47 14.62
N SER A 77 5.32 -6.23 14.30
CA SER A 77 4.91 -5.88 12.94
C SER A 77 6.04 -6.09 11.92
N SER A 78 7.28 -5.76 12.29
CA SER A 78 8.46 -5.93 11.43
C SER A 78 8.89 -7.40 11.27
N ALA A 79 8.46 -8.27 12.20
CA ALA A 79 8.80 -9.69 12.17
C ALA A 79 8.11 -10.47 11.03
N TYR A 80 7.06 -9.92 10.42
CA TYR A 80 6.41 -10.52 9.24
C TYR A 80 7.26 -10.51 7.97
N GLY A 81 8.36 -9.77 7.96
CA GLY A 81 9.29 -9.71 6.83
C GLY A 81 9.47 -8.29 6.30
N ALA A 82 10.14 -8.18 5.15
CA ALA A 82 10.48 -6.89 4.57
C ALA A 82 9.24 -6.01 4.36
N GLU A 83 9.38 -4.73 4.70
CA GLU A 83 8.39 -3.64 4.55
C GLU A 83 7.11 -3.73 5.41
N TRP A 84 6.79 -4.91 5.96
CA TRP A 84 5.80 -5.02 7.03
C TRP A 84 6.22 -4.17 8.22
N ARG A 85 5.31 -3.33 8.68
CA ARG A 85 5.54 -2.40 9.78
C ARG A 85 4.25 -2.04 10.47
N LEU A 86 4.40 -1.43 11.63
CA LEU A 86 3.30 -0.75 12.29
C LEU A 86 2.87 0.47 11.41
N PRO A 87 1.57 0.73 11.22
CA PRO A 87 1.11 1.79 10.33
C PRO A 87 1.46 3.18 10.87
N SER A 88 1.79 4.11 9.98
CA SER A 88 1.84 5.54 10.33
C SER A 88 0.44 6.06 10.71
N LYS A 89 0.38 7.24 11.32
CA LYS A 89 -0.89 7.84 11.79
C LYS A 89 -1.89 8.01 10.66
N THR A 90 -1.40 8.37 9.47
CA THR A 90 -2.22 8.57 8.28
C THR A 90 -2.66 7.23 7.70
N GLU A 91 -1.76 6.25 7.59
CA GLU A 91 -2.10 4.89 7.12
C GLU A 91 -3.13 4.23 8.05
N LEU A 92 -2.98 4.40 9.36
CA LEU A 92 -3.92 3.85 10.34
C LEU A 92 -5.30 4.51 10.27
N LYS A 93 -5.35 5.82 9.97
CA LYS A 93 -6.61 6.51 9.70
C LYS A 93 -7.29 5.97 8.44
N LEU A 94 -6.54 5.82 7.35
CA LEU A 94 -7.06 5.23 6.11
C LEU A 94 -7.57 3.80 6.36
N LEU A 95 -6.83 3.01 7.15
CA LEU A 95 -7.24 1.67 7.54
C LEU A 95 -8.55 1.68 8.35
N TYR A 96 -8.73 2.63 9.27
CA TYR A 96 -10.00 2.82 9.98
C TYR A 96 -11.16 3.17 9.05
N GLU A 97 -10.94 4.06 8.07
CA GLU A 97 -11.95 4.41 7.06
C GLU A 97 -12.37 3.19 6.22
N GLN A 98 -11.45 2.25 6.01
CA GLN A 98 -11.67 1.01 5.25
C GLN A 98 -11.89 -0.23 6.15
N ARG A 99 -12.11 -0.05 7.45
CA ARG A 99 -12.14 -1.16 8.43
C ARG A 99 -13.21 -2.21 8.14
N SER A 100 -14.34 -1.82 7.55
CA SER A 100 -15.40 -2.74 7.16
C SER A 100 -15.00 -3.63 5.98
N LEU A 101 -14.10 -3.15 5.12
CA LEU A 101 -13.62 -3.85 3.94
C LEU A 101 -12.47 -4.82 4.31
N VAL A 102 -11.58 -4.41 5.20
CA VAL A 102 -10.50 -5.28 5.70
C VAL A 102 -11.01 -6.30 6.72
N GLY A 103 -11.94 -5.90 7.59
CA GLY A 103 -12.59 -6.80 8.56
C GLY A 103 -11.74 -7.16 9.77
N ASP A 104 -12.30 -7.99 10.66
CA ASP A 104 -11.63 -8.58 11.84
C ASP A 104 -10.97 -7.58 12.82
N PHE A 105 -11.48 -6.35 12.90
CA PHE A 105 -11.02 -5.38 13.90
C PHE A 105 -11.79 -5.51 15.21
N ALA A 106 -11.07 -5.36 16.32
CA ALA A 106 -11.66 -5.14 17.62
C ALA A 106 -12.15 -3.69 17.75
N ASN A 107 -13.18 -3.47 18.57
CA ASN A 107 -13.63 -2.14 18.97
C ASN A 107 -12.71 -1.59 20.08
N ASP A 108 -11.47 -1.27 19.72
CA ASP A 108 -10.37 -0.98 20.65
C ASP A 108 -9.40 0.04 20.02
N ASP A 109 -8.36 0.44 20.76
CA ASP A 109 -7.32 1.35 20.28
C ASP A 109 -6.17 0.62 19.60
N TYR A 110 -5.69 1.16 18.49
CA TYR A 110 -4.62 0.61 17.67
C TYR A 110 -3.40 1.52 17.66
N TRP A 111 -2.23 0.91 17.79
CA TRP A 111 -0.96 1.63 17.74
C TRP A 111 -0.62 2.14 16.34
N SER A 112 -0.07 3.35 16.28
CA SER A 112 0.65 3.86 15.12
C SER A 112 2.16 3.93 15.38
N ALA A 113 2.96 3.74 14.33
CA ALA A 113 4.40 4.03 14.32
C ALA A 113 4.75 5.52 14.44
N THR A 114 3.78 6.42 14.27
CA THR A 114 4.03 7.86 14.40
C THR A 114 4.19 8.23 15.88
N GLU A 115 5.41 8.55 16.26
CA GLU A 115 5.74 9.05 17.60
C GLU A 115 5.28 10.51 17.78
N LEU A 116 4.89 10.87 19.01
CA LEU A 116 4.68 12.27 19.40
C LEU A 116 5.90 12.79 20.17
N ASP A 117 6.36 12.00 21.14
CA ASP A 117 7.49 12.31 22.00
C ASP A 117 8.15 11.01 22.54
N SER A 118 9.10 11.14 23.46
CA SER A 118 9.84 10.01 24.02
C SER A 118 8.95 8.99 24.74
N ASN A 119 7.81 9.40 25.28
CA ASN A 119 6.91 8.55 26.08
C ASN A 119 5.57 8.27 25.39
N SER A 120 5.25 8.98 24.30
CA SER A 120 3.92 8.93 23.67
C SER A 120 3.98 8.69 22.17
N ALA A 121 3.02 7.91 21.68
CA ALA A 121 2.78 7.69 20.24
C ALA A 121 1.30 7.88 19.91
N TRP A 122 1.00 8.05 18.62
CA TRP A 122 -0.38 8.21 18.16
C TRP A 122 -1.12 6.87 18.11
N ILE A 123 -2.42 6.95 18.37
CA ILE A 123 -3.35 5.83 18.26
C ILE A 123 -4.52 6.21 17.35
N GLN A 124 -5.26 5.19 16.93
CA GLN A 124 -6.58 5.31 16.31
C GLN A 124 -7.55 4.42 17.06
N GLY A 125 -8.61 5.00 17.59
CA GLY A 125 -9.71 4.23 18.18
C GLY A 125 -10.60 3.66 17.09
N PHE A 126 -10.78 2.35 17.06
CA PHE A 126 -11.65 1.67 16.09
C PHE A 126 -13.11 1.58 16.55
N PHE A 127 -13.38 1.90 17.83
CA PHE A 127 -14.73 2.05 18.37
C PHE A 127 -15.39 3.39 17.98
N ASN A 128 -14.65 4.50 18.08
CA ASN A 128 -15.16 5.88 17.92
C ASN A 128 -14.55 6.64 16.73
N GLY A 129 -13.43 6.20 16.18
CA GLY A 129 -12.75 6.89 15.08
C GLY A 129 -11.83 8.04 15.50
N ASP A 130 -11.59 8.22 16.79
CA ASP A 130 -10.74 9.31 17.28
C ASP A 130 -9.25 8.97 17.17
N GLN A 131 -8.43 9.99 16.92
CA GLN A 131 -6.97 9.89 17.02
C GLN A 131 -6.49 10.68 18.23
N ASP A 132 -5.75 10.02 19.11
CA ASP A 132 -5.15 10.65 20.30
C ASP A 132 -3.71 10.17 20.50
N ARG A 133 -3.02 10.77 21.47
CA ARG A 133 -1.72 10.33 21.96
C ARG A 133 -1.92 9.35 23.12
N TYR A 134 -1.06 8.35 23.19
CA TYR A 134 -1.10 7.37 24.26
C TYR A 134 0.30 7.00 24.74
N ASN A 135 0.38 6.56 26.00
CA ASN A 135 1.63 6.21 26.65
C ASN A 135 2.20 4.91 26.04
N LYS A 136 3.46 4.96 25.57
CA LYS A 136 4.15 3.85 24.90
C LYS A 136 4.33 2.59 25.76
N TYR A 137 4.24 2.71 27.08
CA TYR A 137 4.33 1.58 28.01
C TYR A 137 3.00 0.83 28.18
N SER A 138 1.89 1.37 27.68
CA SER A 138 0.60 0.68 27.68
C SER A 138 0.51 -0.33 26.54
N THR A 139 -0.28 -1.38 26.71
CA THR A 139 -0.49 -2.42 25.69
C THR A 139 -1.77 -2.17 24.89
N LEU A 140 -1.67 -2.06 23.56
CA LEU A 140 -2.81 -1.81 22.65
C LEU A 140 -2.81 -2.80 21.46
N ARG A 141 -3.83 -2.74 20.60
CA ARG A 141 -3.94 -3.59 19.41
C ARG A 141 -2.93 -3.19 18.33
N VAL A 142 -2.59 -4.17 17.50
CA VAL A 142 -1.57 -4.05 16.47
C VAL A 142 -2.05 -4.75 15.20
N ARG A 143 -2.02 -4.02 14.10
CA ARG A 143 -2.20 -4.58 12.75
C ARG A 143 -1.13 -4.03 11.83
N ALA A 144 -0.24 -4.92 11.39
CA ALA A 144 0.83 -4.55 10.49
C ALA A 144 0.28 -4.19 9.10
N VAL A 145 0.93 -3.23 8.46
CA VAL A 145 0.66 -2.81 7.09
C VAL A 145 1.96 -2.79 6.30
N ARG A 146 1.84 -2.77 4.97
CA ARG A 146 2.97 -2.53 4.06
C ARG A 146 2.49 -1.95 2.74
N PRO A 147 3.39 -1.29 1.98
CA PRO A 147 3.17 -1.00 0.59
C PRO A 147 3.35 -2.24 -0.28
N PHE A 148 2.83 -2.15 -1.50
CA PHE A 148 3.17 -2.99 -2.64
C PHE A 148 3.18 -2.15 -3.91
#